data_AF-A0A9P6EEQ3-F1
#
_entry.id   AF-A0A9P6EEQ3-F1
#
_cell.length_a   1.000
_cell.length_b   1.000
_cell.length_c   1.000
_cell.angle_alpha   90.00
_cell.angle_beta   90.00
_cell.angle_gamma   90.00
#
_symmetry.space_group_name_H-M   'P 1'
#
loop_
_entity.id
_entity.type
_entity.pdbx_description
1 polymer ?
#
loop_
_entity_poly.entity_id
_entity_poly.type
_entity_poly.pdbx_seq_one_letter_code
_entity_poly.pdbx_strand_id
1 'polypeptide(L)'
;MTHSATIPIVIQPLENVKALKDMYQHAIPRFILRQFGIMPNPLLSLKPSKAFTWRTSKSSSLPVNFYKVSTGQLSIRGLGNVYGKMNLYRNLKESEDVDYLEHKLASLENEASIAIKAIHVGIPSGFASLSRAELARLRKFILLMDYRSVANSASYFHGDNRLNIPLADLLKKFGRTHELQTETDVWQAGLKYYLDTPHHEIVAAGELLRDKYGNHQPYERPQFDPELEEWFTINYESQVDYYFLGIWEAAEGNEFILSDNSFSLREGFISDSPGAHKICVVSPRIALVLRRTRFHKLDPTDPSVVSTLVNVPISRPEFTYAQDFLQGVDRDDPTMIATARSAYRTSPEAQNDKFSFRYTKLSAQETYSVNEVILLNANVEQNGSITFSSSQAMINTLQRYMALHNTDLGEKKQLFRPLLTELVEKPNKVKKRMLSNPKSECVSSDANYPLNILLRSVTHNRVEFSSTYTRAYLVYHMAIALPSPSSYSLRIRRIRDNAIKKLQFLPDRPLHTLPSSGIPATTSSRSRKLVDTLSKAESETFFVVIGHLVDSAPDSNDLLANIIYEASLIGVTYWLMQAREDVLLALLGSRLAIFA
;
A
#
# COMPACT_ATOMS: atom_id res chain seq x y z
N MET A 1 -28.82 44.30 53.25
CA MET A 1 -28.93 42.84 53.10
C MET A 1 -28.67 42.49 51.65
N THR A 2 -27.55 41.81 51.38
CA THR A 2 -27.30 40.75 50.38
C THR A 2 -25.79 40.68 50.18
N HIS A 3 -25.09 39.98 51.08
CA HIS A 3 -23.70 39.59 50.88
C HIS A 3 -23.67 38.40 49.93
N SER A 4 -23.07 38.59 48.75
CA SER A 4 -22.75 37.52 47.80
C SER A 4 -21.53 36.77 48.32
N ALA A 5 -21.72 35.53 48.75
CA ALA A 5 -20.65 34.64 49.18
C ALA A 5 -20.02 33.97 47.95
N THR A 6 -18.79 34.37 47.62
CA THR A 6 -17.97 33.69 46.62
C THR A 6 -17.30 32.49 47.29
N ILE A 7 -17.73 31.28 46.95
CA ILE A 7 -17.06 30.04 47.38
C ILE A 7 -15.89 29.79 46.43
N PRO A 8 -14.63 29.72 46.91
CA PRO A 8 -13.52 29.31 46.07
C PRO A 8 -13.61 27.79 45.85
N ILE A 9 -13.80 27.38 44.59
CA ILE A 9 -13.63 25.99 44.18
C ILE A 9 -12.13 25.68 44.28
N VAL A 10 -11.74 25.03 45.36
CA VAL A 10 -10.41 24.42 45.52
C VAL A 10 -10.38 23.20 44.60
N ILE A 11 -9.78 23.35 43.43
CA ILE A 11 -9.39 22.20 42.59
C ILE A 11 -8.25 21.51 43.34
N GLN A 12 -8.56 20.43 44.06
CA GLN A 12 -7.52 19.53 44.57
C GLN A 12 -6.80 18.91 43.37
N PRO A 13 -5.46 18.88 43.34
CA PRO A 13 -4.74 18.13 42.31
C PRO A 13 -5.08 16.65 42.48
N LEU A 14 -5.37 15.96 41.36
CA LEU A 14 -5.50 14.50 41.30
C LEU A 14 -4.14 13.83 41.64
N GLU A 15 -3.75 13.89 42.91
CA GLU A 15 -2.62 13.16 43.46
C GLU A 15 -3.06 11.71 43.74
N ASN A 16 -3.24 10.92 42.68
CA ASN A 16 -3.09 9.46 42.71
C ASN A 16 -3.24 8.79 41.34
N VAL A 17 -2.78 9.43 40.25
CA VAL A 17 -2.50 8.68 39.02
C VAL A 17 -1.19 7.93 39.28
N LYS A 18 -1.28 6.65 39.68
CA LYS A 18 -0.15 5.70 39.64
C LYS A 18 0.65 5.99 38.39
N ALA A 19 1.95 6.29 38.48
CA ALA A 19 2.78 6.57 37.31
C ALA A 19 2.57 5.46 36.27
N LEU A 20 1.80 5.77 35.24
CA LEU A 20 1.25 4.77 34.34
C LEU A 20 2.41 4.24 33.50
N LYS A 21 2.75 2.97 33.69
CA LYS A 21 3.91 2.31 33.08
C LYS A 21 3.84 2.41 31.56
N ASP A 22 4.89 2.92 30.93
CA ASP A 22 4.93 2.95 29.47
C ASP A 22 4.82 1.54 28.87
N MET A 23 4.03 1.43 27.81
CA MET A 23 3.79 0.20 27.07
C MET A 23 4.56 0.20 25.75
N TYR A 24 5.31 -0.87 25.51
CA TYR A 24 6.04 -1.08 24.26
C TYR A 24 5.23 -2.03 23.36
N GLN A 25 4.58 -1.47 22.35
CA GLN A 25 3.75 -2.22 21.41
C GLN A 25 4.51 -2.50 20.12
N HIS A 26 4.41 -3.72 19.63
CA HIS A 26 5.03 -4.13 18.38
C HIS A 26 4.10 -3.85 17.19
N ALA A 27 4.60 -3.13 16.18
CA ALA A 27 3.92 -2.95 14.89
C ALA A 27 3.77 -4.28 14.13
N ILE A 28 4.67 -5.24 14.36
CA ILE A 28 4.54 -6.63 13.93
C ILE A 28 4.42 -7.51 15.18
N PRO A 29 3.32 -8.24 15.37
CA PRO A 29 3.11 -9.02 16.59
C PRO A 29 4.24 -10.00 16.88
N ARG A 30 4.62 -10.12 18.15
CA ARG A 30 5.76 -10.95 18.58
C ARG A 30 5.62 -12.42 18.19
N PHE A 31 4.40 -12.95 18.16
CA PHE A 31 4.17 -14.35 17.79
C PHE A 31 4.54 -14.65 16.33
N ILE A 32 4.47 -13.65 15.45
CA ILE A 32 4.94 -13.72 14.05
C ILE A 32 6.45 -13.57 14.02
N LEU A 33 7.01 -12.57 14.70
CA LEU A 33 8.46 -12.38 14.73
C LEU A 33 9.22 -13.61 15.29
N ARG A 34 8.63 -14.34 16.24
CA ARG A 34 9.19 -15.61 16.75
C ARG A 34 9.40 -16.66 15.65
N GLN A 35 8.60 -16.65 14.60
CA GLN A 35 8.76 -17.57 13.47
C GLN A 35 10.02 -17.26 12.64
N PHE A 36 10.56 -16.05 12.75
CA PHE A 36 11.80 -15.61 12.08
C PHE A 36 13.04 -15.70 12.98
N GLY A 37 12.89 -16.23 14.20
CA GLY A 37 13.98 -16.37 15.15
C GLY A 37 15.09 -17.28 14.62
N ILE A 38 16.34 -16.85 14.78
CA ILE A 38 17.51 -17.69 14.50
C ILE A 38 17.58 -18.74 15.61
N MET A 39 17.29 -20.00 15.26
CA MET A 39 17.48 -21.11 16.19
C MET A 39 18.99 -21.25 16.50
N PRO A 40 19.39 -21.40 17.78
CA PRO A 40 20.75 -21.79 18.09
C PRO A 40 21.07 -23.13 17.44
N ASN A 41 22.19 -23.21 16.73
CA ASN A 41 22.63 -24.42 16.05
C ASN A 41 22.67 -25.59 17.05
N PRO A 42 21.93 -26.70 16.85
CA PRO A 42 21.96 -27.83 17.78
C PRO A 42 23.34 -28.52 17.83
N LEU A 43 24.18 -28.32 16.82
CA LEU A 43 25.52 -28.91 16.71
C LEU A 43 26.57 -28.39 17.71
N LEU A 44 26.31 -27.28 18.42
CA LEU A 44 27.22 -26.74 19.44
C LEU A 44 26.77 -27.03 20.88
N SER A 45 25.64 -27.72 21.06
CA SER A 45 25.12 -28.13 22.36
C SER A 45 25.37 -29.63 22.57
N LEU A 46 26.55 -29.99 23.08
CA LEU A 46 26.95 -31.36 23.46
C LEU A 46 26.19 -31.94 24.67
N LYS A 47 24.97 -31.47 24.96
CA LYS A 47 24.10 -32.07 25.98
C LYS A 47 22.77 -32.48 25.34
N PRO A 48 22.32 -33.74 25.52
CA PRO A 48 21.02 -34.19 25.05
C PRO A 48 19.95 -33.56 25.94
N SER A 49 19.57 -32.33 25.62
CA SER A 49 18.47 -31.66 26.30
C SER A 49 17.16 -32.04 25.62
N LYS A 50 16.33 -32.72 26.39
CA LYS A 50 14.89 -32.94 26.22
C LYS A 50 14.23 -31.84 25.39
N ALA A 51 13.37 -32.25 24.45
CA ALA A 51 12.46 -31.45 23.63
C ALA A 51 12.39 -29.98 24.06
N PHE A 52 13.01 -29.10 23.26
CA PHE A 52 13.03 -27.65 23.47
C PHE A 52 11.58 -27.15 23.56
N THR A 53 11.10 -27.05 24.79
CA THR A 53 9.75 -26.59 25.10
C THR A 53 9.82 -25.07 25.07
N TRP A 54 9.21 -24.48 24.05
CA TRP A 54 9.05 -23.04 23.81
C TRP A 54 8.44 -22.22 24.97
N ARG A 55 8.16 -22.84 26.13
CA ARG A 55 7.39 -22.27 27.24
C ARG A 55 8.22 -21.63 28.36
N THR A 56 9.55 -21.84 28.45
CA THR A 56 10.30 -21.45 29.67
C THR A 56 11.48 -20.49 29.48
N SER A 57 11.90 -20.15 28.26
CA SER A 57 12.91 -19.09 28.07
C SER A 57 12.25 -17.71 28.12
N LYS A 58 12.74 -16.80 28.97
CA LYS A 58 12.32 -15.40 29.01
C LYS A 58 12.37 -14.81 27.59
N SER A 59 11.17 -14.58 27.05
CA SER A 59 10.83 -14.32 25.64
C SER A 59 11.53 -13.14 24.93
N SER A 60 12.38 -12.36 25.60
CA SER A 60 13.01 -11.17 25.01
C SER A 60 14.29 -11.46 24.23
N SER A 61 14.87 -12.66 24.34
CA SER A 61 16.24 -12.94 23.88
C SER A 61 16.36 -13.65 22.52
N LEU A 62 15.27 -14.08 21.88
CA LEU A 62 15.39 -14.77 20.59
C LEU A 62 15.95 -13.78 19.54
N PRO A 63 17.12 -14.08 18.95
CA PRO A 63 17.73 -13.18 17.98
C PRO A 63 17.06 -13.32 16.61
N VAL A 64 16.95 -12.22 15.88
CA VAL A 64 16.52 -12.17 14.47
C VAL A 64 17.54 -11.42 13.63
N ASN A 65 17.69 -11.80 12.35
CA ASN A 65 18.43 -10.97 11.41
C ASN A 65 17.57 -9.75 11.09
N PHE A 66 18.13 -8.56 11.30
CA PHE A 66 17.44 -7.30 11.09
C PHE A 66 18.32 -6.38 10.25
N TYR A 67 17.86 -6.10 9.03
CA TYR A 67 18.50 -5.16 8.13
C TYR A 67 17.73 -3.84 8.14
N LYS A 68 18.42 -2.75 8.46
CA LYS A 68 17.85 -1.39 8.35
C LYS A 68 18.21 -0.83 6.98
N VAL A 69 17.19 -0.53 6.16
CA VAL A 69 17.38 -0.16 4.75
C VAL A 69 18.05 1.20 4.63
N SER A 70 17.62 2.19 5.41
CA SER A 70 18.14 3.56 5.32
C SER A 70 19.61 3.71 5.72
N THR A 71 20.11 2.84 6.60
CA THR A 71 21.52 2.84 7.02
C THR A 71 22.36 1.78 6.33
N GLY A 72 21.75 0.91 5.54
CA GLY A 72 22.42 -0.23 4.92
C GLY A 72 23.05 -1.21 5.91
N GLN A 73 22.53 -1.31 7.13
CA GLN A 73 23.18 -2.06 8.22
C GLN A 73 22.42 -3.34 8.56
N LEU A 74 23.11 -4.49 8.45
CA LEU A 74 22.62 -5.76 9.00
C LEU A 74 23.07 -5.90 10.46
N SER A 75 22.12 -6.24 11.31
CA SER A 75 22.35 -6.46 12.75
C SER A 75 21.58 -7.68 13.22
N ILE A 76 22.05 -8.32 14.28
CA ILE A 76 21.27 -9.32 15.02
C ILE A 76 20.63 -8.59 16.19
N ARG A 77 19.30 -8.61 16.27
CA ARG A 77 18.54 -7.92 17.33
C ARG A 77 17.66 -8.90 18.08
N GLY A 78 17.45 -8.64 19.37
CA GLY A 78 16.43 -9.36 20.14
C GLY A 78 15.03 -8.96 19.72
N LEU A 79 14.08 -9.91 19.74
CA LEU A 79 12.67 -9.68 19.42
C LEU A 79 12.04 -8.49 20.15
N GLY A 80 12.46 -8.25 21.39
CA GLY A 80 11.96 -7.13 22.20
C GLY A 80 12.27 -5.74 21.64
N ASN A 81 13.27 -5.62 20.75
CA ASN A 81 13.82 -4.34 20.29
C ASN A 81 13.61 -4.07 18.79
N VAL A 82 12.81 -4.91 18.12
CA VAL A 82 12.49 -4.76 16.69
C VAL A 82 11.02 -4.41 16.52
N TYR A 83 10.72 -3.53 15.56
CA TYR A 83 9.36 -3.11 15.19
C TYR A 83 8.48 -2.56 16.32
N GLY A 84 9.01 -2.22 17.49
CA GLY A 84 8.18 -1.69 18.56
C GLY A 84 8.25 -0.18 18.72
N LYS A 85 7.12 0.37 19.17
CA LYS A 85 6.87 1.78 19.44
C LYS A 85 6.32 1.91 20.86
N MET A 86 6.74 2.97 21.55
CA MET A 86 6.26 3.27 22.90
C MET A 86 4.92 4.01 22.83
N ASN A 87 3.96 3.58 23.65
CA ASN A 87 2.67 4.26 23.89
C ASN A 87 1.92 4.62 22.59
N LEU A 88 1.78 3.67 21.67
CA LEU A 88 1.32 3.96 20.30
C LEU A 88 -0.16 4.36 20.22
N TYR A 89 -1.05 3.74 20.99
CA TYR A 89 -2.48 4.06 21.02
C TYR A 89 -2.97 4.51 22.40
N ARG A 90 -2.04 4.98 23.24
CA ARG A 90 -2.36 5.56 24.54
C ARG A 90 -3.23 6.80 24.36
N ASN A 91 -4.43 6.78 24.93
CA ASN A 91 -5.38 7.88 24.84
C ASN A 91 -5.50 8.58 26.20
N LEU A 92 -4.83 9.73 26.35
CA LEU A 92 -4.86 10.51 27.59
C LEU A 92 -6.22 11.17 27.87
N LYS A 93 -7.16 11.15 26.91
CA LYS A 93 -8.52 11.69 27.08
C LYS A 93 -9.49 10.67 27.69
N GLU A 94 -9.16 9.38 27.64
CA GLU A 94 -9.96 8.33 28.27
C GLU A 94 -9.58 8.26 29.76
N SER A 95 -10.42 8.79 30.63
CA SER A 95 -10.11 8.93 32.06
C SER A 95 -10.16 7.60 32.83
N GLU A 96 -10.85 6.59 32.29
CA GLU A 96 -11.01 5.28 32.94
C GLU A 96 -9.85 4.33 32.62
N ASP A 97 -9.45 4.23 31.35
CA ASP A 97 -8.35 3.37 30.89
C ASP A 97 -7.63 3.97 29.69
N VAL A 98 -6.50 4.63 29.94
CA VAL A 98 -5.68 5.25 28.89
C VAL A 98 -5.07 4.23 27.92
N ASP A 99 -5.00 2.96 28.31
CA ASP A 99 -4.41 1.84 27.56
C ASP A 99 -5.49 0.87 27.04
N TYR A 100 -6.75 1.30 27.00
CA TYR A 100 -7.89 0.49 26.57
C TYR A 100 -7.71 -0.17 25.19
N LEU A 101 -7.31 0.63 24.21
CA LEU A 101 -7.08 0.17 22.83
C LEU A 101 -5.94 -0.86 22.78
N GLU A 102 -4.94 -0.69 23.64
CA GLU A 102 -3.76 -1.55 23.74
C GLU A 102 -4.16 -2.94 24.23
N HIS A 103 -4.99 -2.97 25.28
CA HIS A 103 -5.54 -4.21 25.82
C HIS A 103 -6.42 -4.94 24.80
N LYS A 104 -7.28 -4.21 24.09
CA LYS A 104 -8.15 -4.79 23.05
C LYS A 104 -7.37 -5.32 21.85
N LEU A 105 -6.35 -4.59 21.39
CA LEU A 105 -5.43 -5.06 20.34
C LEU A 105 -4.64 -6.29 20.78
N ALA A 106 -4.11 -6.30 22.00
CA ALA A 106 -3.38 -7.45 22.53
C ALA A 106 -4.26 -8.70 22.62
N SER A 107 -5.54 -8.54 23.00
CA SER A 107 -6.52 -9.62 22.98
C SER A 107 -6.73 -10.18 21.56
N LEU A 108 -6.95 -9.29 20.58
CA LEU A 108 -7.12 -9.67 19.18
C LEU A 108 -5.86 -10.36 18.60
N GLU A 109 -4.67 -9.85 18.91
CA GLU A 109 -3.39 -10.47 18.52
C GLU A 109 -3.27 -11.89 19.12
N ASN A 110 -3.65 -12.09 20.38
CA ASN A 110 -3.64 -13.40 21.02
C ASN A 110 -4.63 -14.36 20.35
N GLU A 111 -5.86 -13.91 20.08
CA GLU A 111 -6.87 -14.71 19.38
C GLU A 111 -6.43 -15.09 17.96
N ALA A 112 -5.89 -14.14 17.19
CA ALA A 112 -5.37 -14.39 15.85
C ALA A 112 -4.18 -15.35 15.85
N SER A 113 -3.35 -15.32 16.90
CA SER A 113 -2.22 -16.25 17.05
C SER A 113 -2.67 -17.71 17.13
N ILE A 114 -3.85 -17.98 17.68
CA ILE A 114 -4.43 -19.34 17.75
C ILE A 114 -4.78 -19.83 16.34
N ALA A 115 -5.48 -19.00 15.56
CA ALA A 115 -5.83 -19.32 14.17
C ALA A 115 -4.58 -19.51 13.29
N ILE A 116 -3.60 -18.61 13.40
CA ILE A 116 -2.32 -18.73 12.67
C ILE A 116 -1.54 -19.99 13.09
N LYS A 117 -1.58 -20.35 14.37
CA LYS A 117 -0.99 -21.60 14.84
C LYS A 117 -1.69 -22.83 14.23
N ALA A 118 -3.01 -22.83 14.11
CA ALA A 118 -3.75 -23.89 13.42
C ALA A 118 -3.33 -23.99 11.94
N ILE A 119 -3.15 -22.85 11.27
CA ILE A 119 -2.58 -22.78 9.92
C ILE A 119 -1.14 -23.32 9.87
N HIS A 120 -0.33 -23.17 10.92
CA HIS A 120 1.00 -23.79 10.93
C HIS A 120 0.96 -25.30 11.12
N VAL A 121 0.05 -25.80 11.96
CA VAL A 121 -0.11 -27.24 12.22
C VAL A 121 -0.59 -27.98 10.98
N GLY A 122 -1.39 -27.35 10.12
CA GLY A 122 -1.91 -27.95 8.89
C GLY A 122 -0.92 -28.08 7.72
N ILE A 123 0.31 -27.53 7.83
CA ILE A 123 1.29 -27.55 6.74
C ILE A 123 1.57 -28.98 6.23
N PRO A 124 1.86 -29.98 7.09
CA PRO A 124 2.14 -31.34 6.63
C PRO A 124 0.94 -32.01 5.94
N SER A 125 -0.29 -31.64 6.30
CA SER A 125 -1.50 -32.19 5.69
C SER A 125 -1.94 -31.47 4.42
N GLY A 126 -1.35 -30.31 4.10
CA GLY A 126 -1.71 -29.56 2.89
C GLY A 126 -3.08 -28.87 2.96
N PHE A 127 -3.70 -28.78 4.14
CA PHE A 127 -4.86 -27.92 4.42
C PHE A 127 -4.95 -27.46 5.89
N ALA A 128 -5.58 -26.31 6.13
CA ALA A 128 -5.90 -25.78 7.45
C ALA A 128 -7.42 -25.71 7.63
N SER A 129 -7.95 -26.14 8.77
CA SER A 129 -9.37 -25.97 9.11
C SER A 129 -9.52 -24.93 10.20
N LEU A 130 -10.41 -23.95 9.98
CA LEU A 130 -10.75 -22.88 10.91
C LEU A 130 -12.26 -22.85 11.13
N SER A 131 -12.71 -22.57 12.35
CA SER A 131 -14.11 -22.21 12.56
C SER A 131 -14.44 -20.83 11.98
N ARG A 132 -15.72 -20.52 11.79
CA ARG A 132 -16.16 -19.16 11.44
C ARG A 132 -15.66 -18.13 12.43
N ALA A 133 -15.73 -18.43 13.73
CA ALA A 133 -15.22 -17.54 14.77
C ALA A 133 -13.71 -17.28 14.64
N GLU A 134 -12.92 -18.33 14.42
CA GLU A 134 -11.47 -18.20 14.21
C GLU A 134 -11.14 -17.41 12.94
N LEU A 135 -11.86 -17.68 11.84
CA LEU A 135 -11.71 -16.95 10.58
C LEU A 135 -12.11 -15.47 10.71
N ALA A 136 -13.19 -15.17 11.42
CA ALA A 136 -13.65 -13.82 11.70
C ALA A 136 -12.61 -13.01 12.49
N ARG A 137 -12.04 -13.61 13.55
CA ARG A 137 -10.95 -13.03 14.34
C ARG A 137 -9.71 -12.79 13.50
N LEU A 138 -9.32 -13.77 12.66
CA LEU A 138 -8.17 -13.64 11.78
C LEU A 138 -8.36 -12.51 10.75
N ARG A 139 -9.54 -12.42 10.12
CA ARG A 139 -9.86 -11.33 9.17
C ARG A 139 -9.84 -9.97 9.85
N LYS A 140 -10.48 -9.86 11.02
CA LYS A 140 -10.48 -8.64 11.82
C LYS A 140 -9.06 -8.23 12.19
N PHE A 141 -8.23 -9.17 12.61
CA PHE A 141 -6.81 -8.96 12.87
C PHE A 141 -6.09 -8.42 11.63
N ILE A 142 -6.13 -9.11 10.49
CA ILE A 142 -5.42 -8.66 9.26
C ILE A 142 -5.87 -7.25 8.84
N LEU A 143 -7.18 -6.99 8.87
CA LEU A 143 -7.73 -5.68 8.50
C LEU A 143 -7.27 -4.58 9.46
N LEU A 144 -7.27 -4.84 10.77
CA LEU A 144 -6.81 -3.84 11.75
C LEU A 144 -5.30 -3.64 11.73
N MET A 145 -4.53 -4.68 11.39
CA MET A 145 -3.10 -4.56 11.13
C MET A 145 -2.81 -3.65 9.93
N ASP A 146 -3.62 -3.75 8.86
CA ASP A 146 -3.56 -2.82 7.72
C ASP A 146 -4.00 -1.41 8.13
N TYR A 147 -5.14 -1.28 8.83
CA TYR A 147 -5.70 0.00 9.28
C TYR A 147 -4.77 0.80 10.19
N ARG A 148 -4.00 0.10 11.04
CA ARG A 148 -3.06 0.72 11.99
C ARG A 148 -1.65 0.93 11.43
N SER A 149 -1.38 0.52 10.20
CA SER A 149 -0.05 0.72 9.62
C SER A 149 0.26 2.21 9.54
N VAL A 150 1.53 2.55 9.74
CA VAL A 150 1.98 3.95 9.90
C VAL A 150 1.70 4.75 8.62
N ALA A 151 1.89 4.11 7.46
CA ALA A 151 1.48 4.63 6.16
C ALA A 151 -0.01 4.99 6.11
N ASN A 152 -0.90 4.20 6.71
CA ASN A 152 -2.33 4.49 6.74
C ASN A 152 -2.69 5.50 7.85
N SER A 153 -2.15 5.37 9.07
CA SER A 153 -2.46 6.31 10.16
C SER A 153 -2.07 7.76 9.81
N ALA A 154 -0.99 7.94 9.04
CA ALA A 154 -0.48 9.26 8.64
C ALA A 154 -0.93 9.71 7.23
N SER A 155 -1.85 9.00 6.56
CA SER A 155 -2.34 9.44 5.23
C SER A 155 -3.84 9.23 5.02
N TYR A 156 -4.48 8.39 5.82
CA TYR A 156 -5.89 8.01 5.67
C TYR A 156 -6.83 9.15 6.08
N PHE A 157 -6.42 10.01 7.01
CA PHE A 157 -7.25 11.11 7.54
C PHE A 157 -6.76 12.50 7.10
N HIS A 158 -5.59 12.61 6.49
CA HIS A 158 -5.08 13.90 6.01
C HIS A 158 -5.92 14.44 4.86
N GLY A 159 -6.51 15.63 5.07
CA GLY A 159 -7.38 16.29 4.10
C GLY A 159 -6.74 16.60 2.73
N ASP A 160 -5.41 16.57 2.62
CA ASP A 160 -4.67 16.84 1.38
C ASP A 160 -4.45 15.58 0.51
N ASN A 161 -4.83 14.39 0.99
CA ASN A 161 -4.73 13.17 0.20
C ASN A 161 -5.80 13.14 -0.88
N ARG A 162 -5.40 13.29 -2.14
CA ARG A 162 -6.30 13.32 -3.31
C ARG A 162 -7.22 12.11 -3.44
N LEU A 163 -6.84 10.95 -2.88
CA LEU A 163 -7.66 9.74 -2.87
C LEU A 163 -8.77 9.75 -1.81
N ASN A 164 -8.67 10.65 -0.82
CA ASN A 164 -9.60 10.76 0.31
C ASN A 164 -10.43 12.05 0.28
N ILE A 165 -10.36 12.87 -0.77
CA ILE A 165 -11.09 14.15 -0.84
C ILE A 165 -12.60 13.98 -0.57
N PRO A 166 -13.31 13.00 -1.16
CA PRO A 166 -14.73 12.78 -0.84
C PRO A 166 -14.97 12.32 0.61
N LEU A 167 -14.00 11.64 1.19
CA LEU A 167 -14.08 11.07 2.54
C LEU A 167 -13.70 12.09 3.63
N ALA A 168 -12.84 13.04 3.30
CA ALA A 168 -12.35 14.06 4.24
C ALA A 168 -13.49 14.88 4.83
N ASP A 169 -14.51 15.22 4.03
CA ASP A 169 -15.66 16.00 4.50
C ASP A 169 -16.55 15.19 5.46
N LEU A 170 -16.78 13.90 5.16
CA LEU A 170 -17.50 12.98 6.06
C LEU A 170 -16.76 12.81 7.39
N LEU A 171 -15.44 12.61 7.35
CA LEU A 171 -14.62 12.45 8.56
C LEU A 171 -14.57 13.74 9.39
N LYS A 172 -14.48 14.91 8.75
CA LYS A 172 -14.58 16.22 9.42
C LYS A 172 -15.97 16.45 10.02
N LYS A 173 -17.03 15.96 9.38
CA LYS A 173 -18.39 16.02 9.93
C LYS A 173 -18.50 15.10 11.14
N PHE A 174 -18.09 13.84 11.00
CA PHE A 174 -18.08 12.87 12.09
C PHE A 174 -17.33 13.40 13.31
N GLY A 175 -16.14 13.98 13.09
CA GLY A 175 -15.36 14.60 14.16
C GLY A 175 -16.09 15.74 14.86
N ARG A 176 -16.77 16.63 14.10
CA ARG A 176 -17.60 17.70 14.68
C ARG A 176 -18.79 17.15 15.47
N THR A 177 -19.52 16.16 14.94
CA THR A 177 -20.68 15.55 15.60
C THR A 177 -20.30 14.87 16.92
N HIS A 178 -19.12 14.25 16.99
CA HIS A 178 -18.65 13.50 18.16
C HIS A 178 -17.65 14.29 19.01
N GLU A 179 -17.55 15.61 18.81
CA GLU A 179 -16.68 16.51 19.56
C GLU A 179 -15.17 16.13 19.54
N LEU A 180 -14.75 15.42 18.49
CA LEU A 180 -13.38 14.98 18.26
C LEU A 180 -12.56 16.12 17.64
N GLN A 181 -11.42 16.43 18.26
CA GLN A 181 -10.65 17.64 17.96
C GLN A 181 -9.61 17.44 16.86
N THR A 182 -9.14 16.20 16.68
CA THR A 182 -8.04 15.87 15.76
C THR A 182 -8.38 14.68 14.88
N GLU A 183 -7.69 14.58 13.74
CA GLU A 183 -7.78 13.40 12.85
C GLU A 183 -7.38 12.10 13.57
N THR A 184 -6.42 12.17 14.50
CA THR A 184 -6.03 11.06 15.38
C THR A 184 -7.20 10.60 16.27
N ASP A 185 -7.99 11.53 16.80
CA ASP A 185 -9.16 11.18 17.63
C ASP A 185 -10.21 10.43 16.80
N VAL A 186 -10.46 10.85 15.56
CA VAL A 186 -11.38 10.17 14.62
C VAL A 186 -10.87 8.77 14.28
N TRP A 187 -9.57 8.63 14.00
CA TRP A 187 -8.95 7.33 13.75
C TRP A 187 -9.05 6.39 14.96
N GLN A 188 -8.79 6.89 16.17
CA GLN A 188 -8.93 6.15 17.42
C GLN A 188 -10.38 5.74 17.68
N ALA A 189 -11.36 6.61 17.40
CA ALA A 189 -12.78 6.28 17.50
C ALA A 189 -13.17 5.13 16.55
N GLY A 190 -12.68 5.16 15.29
CA GLY A 190 -12.86 4.05 14.35
C GLY A 190 -12.21 2.75 14.83
N LEU A 191 -11.01 2.83 15.39
CA LEU A 191 -10.32 1.67 15.98
C LEU A 191 -11.10 1.09 17.17
N LYS A 192 -11.63 1.95 18.05
CA LYS A 192 -12.50 1.57 19.18
C LYS A 192 -13.75 0.84 18.67
N TYR A 193 -14.47 1.45 17.72
CA TYR A 193 -15.65 0.84 17.09
C TYR A 193 -15.34 -0.55 16.52
N TYR A 194 -14.27 -0.68 15.74
CA TYR A 194 -13.89 -1.97 15.19
C TYR A 194 -13.53 -2.98 16.26
N LEU A 195 -12.78 -2.61 17.29
CA LEU A 195 -12.36 -3.54 18.33
C LEU A 195 -13.55 -4.01 19.18
N ASP A 196 -14.46 -3.11 19.52
CA ASP A 196 -15.57 -3.38 20.43
C ASP A 196 -16.75 -4.08 19.77
N THR A 197 -16.95 -3.87 18.48
CA THR A 197 -18.05 -4.52 17.76
C THR A 197 -17.59 -5.89 17.21
N PRO A 198 -18.33 -6.99 17.47
CA PRO A 198 -18.05 -8.29 16.88
C PRO A 198 -18.04 -8.25 15.35
N HIS A 199 -17.12 -9.02 14.72
CA HIS A 199 -16.95 -9.02 13.26
C HIS A 199 -18.25 -9.29 12.50
N HIS A 200 -19.04 -10.27 12.93
CA HIS A 200 -20.27 -10.66 12.25
C HIS A 200 -21.37 -9.58 12.37
N GLU A 201 -21.40 -8.82 13.46
CA GLU A 201 -22.33 -7.69 13.64
C GLU A 201 -21.96 -6.53 12.73
N ILE A 202 -20.67 -6.17 12.62
CA ILE A 202 -20.22 -5.12 11.68
C ILE A 202 -20.58 -5.50 10.24
N VAL A 203 -20.31 -6.75 9.85
CA VAL A 203 -20.63 -7.24 8.50
C VAL A 203 -22.14 -7.22 8.26
N ALA A 204 -22.95 -7.76 9.17
CA ALA A 204 -24.40 -7.75 9.01
C ALA A 204 -24.98 -6.33 8.91
N ALA A 205 -24.51 -5.41 9.75
CA ALA A 205 -24.91 -4.01 9.69
C ALA A 205 -24.49 -3.35 8.37
N GLY A 206 -23.28 -3.62 7.88
CA GLY A 206 -22.82 -3.11 6.60
C GLY A 206 -23.57 -3.68 5.40
N GLU A 207 -23.95 -4.97 5.43
CA GLU A 207 -24.79 -5.60 4.40
C GLU A 207 -26.16 -4.88 4.33
N LEU A 208 -26.79 -4.59 5.48
CA LEU A 208 -28.05 -3.84 5.55
C LEU A 208 -27.93 -2.42 5.01
N LEU A 209 -26.84 -1.72 5.35
CA LEU A 209 -26.57 -0.37 4.85
C LEU A 209 -26.36 -0.38 3.32
N ARG A 210 -25.67 -1.40 2.81
CA ARG A 210 -25.48 -1.60 1.37
C ARG A 210 -26.79 -1.88 0.65
N ASP A 211 -27.69 -2.69 1.23
CA ASP A 211 -29.00 -2.94 0.63
C ASP A 211 -29.86 -1.66 0.62
N LYS A 212 -29.81 -0.88 1.70
CA LYS A 212 -30.58 0.38 1.84
C LYS A 212 -30.14 1.44 0.83
N TYR A 213 -28.83 1.60 0.65
CA TYR A 213 -28.29 2.75 -0.06
C TYR A 213 -27.63 2.36 -1.41
N GLY A 214 -27.45 1.07 -1.70
CA GLY A 214 -26.78 0.53 -2.90
C GLY A 214 -25.31 0.11 -2.69
N ASN A 215 -24.61 -0.30 -3.75
CA ASN A 215 -23.17 -0.59 -3.67
C ASN A 215 -22.35 0.69 -3.42
N HIS A 216 -22.05 0.97 -2.15
CA HIS A 216 -21.13 2.04 -1.70
C HIS A 216 -19.70 1.58 -1.80
N GLN A 217 -19.16 1.54 -3.01
CA GLN A 217 -17.70 1.57 -3.09
C GLN A 217 -17.25 3.00 -2.91
N PRO A 218 -16.52 3.32 -1.82
CA PRO A 218 -16.25 4.71 -1.51
C PRO A 218 -15.34 5.43 -2.48
N TYR A 219 -14.60 4.64 -3.25
CA TYR A 219 -13.68 5.11 -4.26
C TYR A 219 -14.33 5.22 -5.65
N GLU A 220 -15.51 4.61 -5.86
CA GLU A 220 -16.18 4.56 -7.17
C GLU A 220 -17.35 5.56 -7.29
N ARG A 221 -17.82 6.18 -6.19
CA ARG A 221 -18.87 7.23 -6.24
C ARG A 221 -18.57 8.44 -5.34
N PRO A 222 -18.55 9.67 -5.90
CA PRO A 222 -18.33 10.90 -5.13
C PRO A 222 -19.59 11.45 -4.42
N GLN A 223 -20.74 10.79 -4.54
CA GLN A 223 -21.99 11.19 -3.89
C GLN A 223 -22.31 10.23 -2.75
N PHE A 224 -21.61 10.39 -1.63
CA PHE A 224 -22.09 9.84 -0.37
C PHE A 224 -23.22 10.71 0.16
N ASP A 225 -24.22 10.08 0.77
CA ASP A 225 -25.17 10.78 1.60
C ASP A 225 -24.39 11.52 2.70
N PRO A 226 -24.41 12.86 2.73
CA PRO A 226 -23.70 13.65 3.74
C PRO A 226 -24.19 13.35 5.16
N GLU A 227 -25.35 12.71 5.32
CA GLU A 227 -25.95 12.32 6.60
C GLU A 227 -25.51 10.96 7.14
N LEU A 228 -24.71 10.20 6.39
CA LEU A 228 -24.28 8.86 6.78
C LEU A 228 -23.23 8.87 7.89
N GLU A 229 -23.60 8.44 9.10
CA GLU A 229 -22.72 8.39 10.27
C GLU A 229 -22.02 7.02 10.42
N GLU A 230 -22.57 5.96 9.82
CA GLU A 230 -22.09 4.58 9.92
C GLU A 230 -20.95 4.25 8.94
N TRP A 231 -20.13 5.26 8.61
CA TRP A 231 -19.04 5.12 7.65
C TRP A 231 -18.05 4.00 8.00
N PHE A 232 -17.69 3.87 9.28
CA PHE A 232 -16.76 2.81 9.72
C PHE A 232 -17.33 1.42 9.40
N THR A 233 -18.62 1.20 9.63
CA THR A 233 -19.32 -0.05 9.29
C THR A 233 -19.19 -0.37 7.80
N ILE A 234 -19.49 0.60 6.93
CA ILE A 234 -19.46 0.44 5.48
C ILE A 234 -18.03 0.19 4.98
N ASN A 235 -17.06 0.95 5.48
CA ASN A 235 -15.67 0.77 5.11
C ASN A 235 -15.13 -0.60 5.55
N TYR A 236 -15.47 -1.06 6.76
CA TYR A 236 -15.06 -2.37 7.23
C TYR A 236 -15.71 -3.49 6.41
N GLU A 237 -17.03 -3.45 6.25
CA GLU A 237 -17.78 -4.45 5.49
C GLU A 237 -17.30 -4.52 4.05
N SER A 238 -17.15 -3.37 3.39
CA SER A 238 -16.66 -3.33 2.01
C SER A 238 -15.29 -3.99 1.89
N GLN A 239 -14.35 -3.76 2.82
CA GLN A 239 -13.04 -4.43 2.82
C GLN A 239 -13.15 -5.93 3.08
N VAL A 240 -14.12 -6.41 3.87
CA VAL A 240 -14.31 -7.84 4.13
C VAL A 240 -14.88 -8.55 2.91
N ASP A 241 -15.87 -7.94 2.25
CA ASP A 241 -16.52 -8.52 1.06
C ASP A 241 -15.63 -8.39 -0.19
N TYR A 242 -14.72 -7.41 -0.21
CA TYR A 242 -13.83 -7.20 -1.35
C TYR A 242 -12.84 -8.32 -1.56
N TYR A 243 -12.46 -9.07 -0.52
CA TYR A 243 -11.38 -10.04 -0.58
C TYR A 243 -11.79 -11.42 -0.05
N PHE A 244 -11.30 -12.47 -0.73
CA PHE A 244 -11.30 -13.82 -0.19
C PHE A 244 -9.89 -14.21 0.28
N LEU A 245 -9.83 -15.08 1.29
CA LEU A 245 -8.59 -15.52 1.91
C LEU A 245 -8.02 -16.74 1.19
N GLY A 246 -6.73 -16.68 0.88
CA GLY A 246 -5.87 -17.78 0.45
C GLY A 246 -4.67 -17.95 1.36
N ILE A 247 -4.04 -19.13 1.28
CA ILE A 247 -2.83 -19.46 2.04
C ILE A 247 -1.75 -19.92 1.05
N TRP A 248 -0.64 -19.20 1.02
CA TRP A 248 0.54 -19.56 0.24
C TRP A 248 1.62 -20.13 1.15
N GLU A 249 2.20 -21.23 0.71
CA GLU A 249 3.37 -21.84 1.34
C GLU A 249 4.61 -21.58 0.46
N ALA A 250 5.69 -21.08 1.04
CA ALA A 250 6.94 -20.86 0.31
C ALA A 250 7.47 -22.15 -0.34
N ALA A 251 8.24 -22.01 -1.42
CA ALA A 251 8.91 -23.15 -2.05
C ALA A 251 9.87 -23.85 -1.09
N GLU A 252 10.12 -25.13 -1.30
CA GLU A 252 11.06 -25.89 -0.49
C GLU A 252 12.48 -25.31 -0.59
N GLY A 253 13.17 -25.16 0.54
CA GLY A 253 14.47 -24.49 0.60
C GLY A 253 14.42 -22.96 0.50
N ASN A 254 13.24 -22.37 0.26
CA ASN A 254 13.03 -20.93 0.21
C ASN A 254 12.21 -20.45 1.43
N GLU A 255 12.28 -19.14 1.67
CA GLU A 255 11.47 -18.49 2.68
C GLU A 255 10.89 -17.16 2.19
N PHE A 256 9.76 -16.78 2.76
CA PHE A 256 9.29 -15.40 2.73
C PHE A 256 10.11 -14.56 3.70
N ILE A 257 10.37 -13.32 3.32
CA ILE A 257 10.97 -12.32 4.20
C ILE A 257 9.89 -11.44 4.83
N LEU A 258 10.25 -10.66 5.85
CA LEU A 258 9.36 -9.73 6.52
C LEU A 258 9.92 -8.31 6.39
N SER A 259 9.09 -7.32 6.14
CA SER A 259 9.40 -5.90 6.31
C SER A 259 8.54 -5.22 7.38
N ASP A 260 8.88 -4.01 7.77
CA ASP A 260 8.05 -3.16 8.64
C ASP A 260 6.64 -2.91 8.10
N ASN A 261 6.47 -2.94 6.78
CA ASN A 261 5.18 -2.76 6.12
C ASN A 261 4.43 -4.08 5.78
N SER A 262 4.80 -5.21 6.40
CA SER A 262 4.32 -6.55 6.00
C SER A 262 2.81 -6.80 6.09
N PHE A 263 2.05 -5.93 6.76
CA PHE A 263 0.59 -6.05 6.88
C PHE A 263 -0.19 -5.08 5.98
N SER A 264 0.51 -4.17 5.30
CA SER A 264 -0.09 -3.26 4.30
C SER A 264 0.53 -3.46 2.92
N LEU A 265 1.10 -4.65 2.67
CA LEU A 265 1.60 -5.01 1.35
C LEU A 265 0.44 -5.18 0.38
N ARG A 266 0.45 -4.39 -0.67
CA ARG A 266 -0.51 -4.44 -1.77
C ARG A 266 0.24 -4.75 -3.04
N GLU A 267 -0.28 -5.70 -3.80
CA GLU A 267 0.25 -6.09 -5.09
C GLU A 267 -0.84 -5.99 -6.15
N GLY A 268 -0.44 -5.47 -7.30
CA GLY A 268 -1.22 -5.41 -8.52
C GLY A 268 -2.41 -4.45 -8.52
N PHE A 269 -3.00 -4.28 -9.70
CA PHE A 269 -4.15 -3.42 -9.97
C PHE A 269 -5.23 -4.20 -10.71
N ILE A 270 -6.49 -3.78 -10.52
CA ILE A 270 -7.62 -4.19 -11.37
C ILE A 270 -8.34 -2.91 -11.78
N SER A 271 -8.42 -2.62 -13.07
CA SER A 271 -9.10 -1.42 -13.60
C SER A 271 -8.64 -0.15 -12.87
N ASP A 272 -7.32 0.07 -12.81
CA ASP A 272 -6.65 1.19 -12.12
C ASP A 272 -6.80 1.24 -10.59
N SER A 273 -7.53 0.30 -9.99
CA SER A 273 -7.70 0.22 -8.54
C SER A 273 -6.61 -0.66 -7.90
N PRO A 274 -5.77 -0.12 -6.98
CA PRO A 274 -4.64 -0.84 -6.40
C PRO A 274 -5.04 -1.93 -5.40
N GLY A 275 -4.22 -2.97 -5.30
CA GLY A 275 -4.41 -4.07 -4.35
C GLY A 275 -5.25 -5.19 -4.94
N ALA A 276 -4.84 -5.75 -6.07
CA ALA A 276 -5.33 -7.03 -6.56
C ALA A 276 -5.16 -8.13 -5.48
N HIS A 277 -4.05 -8.05 -4.73
CA HIS A 277 -3.74 -8.86 -3.57
C HIS A 277 -3.33 -7.97 -2.39
N LYS A 278 -3.79 -8.29 -1.18
CA LYS A 278 -3.11 -7.90 0.06
C LYS A 278 -2.36 -9.12 0.60
N ILE A 279 -1.08 -8.93 0.94
CA ILE A 279 -0.20 -10.02 1.36
C ILE A 279 0.20 -9.77 2.81
N CYS A 280 0.04 -10.79 3.65
CA CYS A 280 0.40 -10.75 5.06
C CYS A 280 1.32 -11.95 5.37
N VAL A 281 2.63 -11.69 5.46
CA VAL A 281 3.60 -12.73 5.81
C VAL A 281 3.56 -12.97 7.32
N VAL A 282 3.21 -14.20 7.72
CA VAL A 282 3.07 -14.59 9.14
C VAL A 282 4.22 -15.49 9.61
N SER A 283 5.04 -15.99 8.68
CA SER A 283 6.24 -16.78 8.96
C SER A 283 7.13 -16.90 7.70
N PRO A 284 8.36 -17.42 7.83
CA PRO A 284 9.20 -17.80 6.69
C PRO A 284 8.51 -18.75 5.69
N ARG A 285 7.53 -19.54 6.14
CA ARG A 285 6.86 -20.56 5.32
C ARG A 285 5.50 -20.14 4.81
N ILE A 286 4.80 -19.22 5.47
CA ILE A 286 3.38 -18.95 5.23
C ILE A 286 3.12 -17.46 5.01
N ALA A 287 2.42 -17.18 3.91
CA ALA A 287 1.79 -15.90 3.64
C ALA A 287 0.26 -16.07 3.54
N LEU A 288 -0.47 -15.22 4.24
CA LEU A 288 -1.91 -15.07 4.10
C LEU A 288 -2.18 -14.07 2.99
N VAL A 289 -3.04 -14.42 2.04
CA VAL A 289 -3.32 -13.59 0.87
C VAL A 289 -4.80 -13.27 0.82
N LEU A 290 -5.13 -11.99 0.86
CA LEU A 290 -6.47 -11.50 0.58
C LEU A 290 -6.52 -11.10 -0.90
N ARG A 291 -7.15 -11.93 -1.73
CA ARG A 291 -7.31 -11.68 -3.18
C ARG A 291 -8.68 -11.10 -3.46
N ARG A 292 -8.76 -10.11 -4.37
CA ARG A 292 -10.05 -9.50 -4.71
C ARG A 292 -11.05 -10.52 -5.22
N THR A 293 -12.30 -10.46 -4.77
CA THR A 293 -13.37 -11.40 -5.15
C THR A 293 -13.71 -11.34 -6.64
N ARG A 294 -13.40 -10.24 -7.35
CA ARG A 294 -13.53 -10.14 -8.82
C ARG A 294 -12.72 -11.23 -9.56
N PHE A 295 -11.62 -11.73 -9.00
CA PHE A 295 -10.87 -12.85 -9.57
C PHE A 295 -11.60 -14.21 -9.55
N HIS A 296 -12.78 -14.29 -8.92
CA HIS A 296 -13.64 -15.46 -9.10
C HIS A 296 -14.28 -15.54 -10.49
N LYS A 297 -14.34 -14.42 -11.21
CA LYS A 297 -15.00 -14.30 -12.52
C LYS A 297 -14.04 -13.81 -13.61
N LEU A 298 -13.04 -13.02 -13.25
CA LEU A 298 -12.05 -12.48 -14.19
C LEU A 298 -10.97 -13.51 -14.52
N ASP A 299 -10.62 -13.59 -15.79
CA ASP A 299 -9.45 -14.33 -16.26
C ASP A 299 -8.17 -13.62 -15.78
N PRO A 300 -7.18 -14.34 -15.24
CA PRO A 300 -5.85 -13.79 -14.99
C PRO A 300 -5.20 -13.05 -16.17
N THR A 301 -5.58 -13.37 -17.41
CA THR A 301 -5.09 -12.71 -18.63
C THR A 301 -5.89 -11.46 -19.03
N ASP A 302 -6.90 -11.08 -18.25
CA ASP A 302 -7.69 -9.88 -18.53
C ASP A 302 -6.77 -8.65 -18.55
N PRO A 303 -6.82 -7.80 -19.61
CA PRO A 303 -5.93 -6.66 -19.76
C PRO A 303 -6.10 -5.61 -18.64
N SER A 304 -7.24 -5.59 -17.96
CA SER A 304 -7.46 -4.72 -16.80
C SER A 304 -6.71 -5.17 -15.54
N VAL A 305 -6.15 -6.38 -15.55
CA VAL A 305 -5.37 -6.93 -14.44
C VAL A 305 -3.89 -6.72 -14.65
N VAL A 306 -3.28 -6.02 -13.70
CA VAL A 306 -1.86 -5.68 -13.70
C VAL A 306 -1.26 -6.30 -12.44
N SER A 307 -0.82 -7.55 -12.50
CA SER A 307 -0.26 -8.24 -11.33
C SER A 307 0.78 -9.28 -11.74
N THR A 308 1.87 -9.39 -10.97
CA THR A 308 2.89 -10.43 -11.13
C THR A 308 2.53 -11.73 -10.42
N LEU A 309 1.50 -11.70 -9.56
CA LEU A 309 1.08 -12.81 -8.73
C LEU A 309 -0.32 -13.35 -9.08
N VAL A 310 -0.97 -12.78 -10.10
CA VAL A 310 -2.33 -13.20 -10.52
C VAL A 310 -2.39 -14.68 -10.90
N ASN A 311 -1.34 -15.17 -11.56
CA ASN A 311 -1.27 -16.56 -12.04
C ASN A 311 -1.00 -17.57 -10.91
N VAL A 312 -0.64 -17.11 -9.71
CA VAL A 312 -0.51 -18.00 -8.56
C VAL A 312 -1.90 -18.44 -8.14
N PRO A 313 -2.24 -19.74 -8.15
CA PRO A 313 -3.59 -20.18 -7.84
C PRO A 313 -3.93 -19.92 -6.37
N ILE A 314 -5.21 -19.69 -6.11
CA ILE A 314 -5.77 -19.70 -4.75
C ILE A 314 -7.06 -20.52 -4.78
N SER A 315 -7.06 -21.62 -4.06
CA SER A 315 -8.23 -22.49 -3.95
C SER A 315 -9.32 -21.82 -3.13
N ARG A 316 -10.59 -21.99 -3.52
CA ARG A 316 -11.72 -21.61 -2.67
C ARG A 316 -11.73 -22.51 -1.43
N PRO A 317 -12.08 -21.98 -0.25
CA PRO A 317 -12.22 -22.82 0.93
C PRO A 317 -13.43 -23.76 0.76
N GLU A 318 -13.25 -25.01 1.17
CA GLU A 318 -14.36 -25.91 1.41
C GLU A 318 -15.01 -25.53 2.73
N PHE A 319 -16.33 -25.67 2.85
CA PHE A 319 -17.02 -25.32 4.09
C PHE A 319 -18.10 -26.33 4.46
N THR A 320 -18.29 -26.48 5.77
CA THR A 320 -19.32 -27.32 6.37
C THR A 320 -20.08 -26.49 7.39
N TYR A 321 -21.39 -26.37 7.20
CA TYR A 321 -22.26 -25.71 8.17
C TYR A 321 -22.42 -26.57 9.42
N ALA A 322 -22.41 -25.93 10.59
CA ALA A 322 -22.64 -26.62 11.86
C ALA A 322 -24.09 -27.12 11.99
N GLN A 323 -25.03 -26.49 11.27
CA GLN A 323 -26.45 -26.80 11.29
C GLN A 323 -27.05 -26.62 9.89
N ASP A 324 -28.03 -27.46 9.54
CA ASP A 324 -28.86 -27.23 8.35
C ASP A 324 -29.87 -26.11 8.61
N PHE A 325 -29.50 -24.89 8.24
CA PHE A 325 -30.35 -23.71 8.39
C PHE A 325 -31.45 -23.61 7.31
N LEU A 326 -31.47 -24.50 6.32
CA LEU A 326 -32.49 -24.54 5.28
C LEU A 326 -33.62 -25.53 5.60
N GLN A 327 -33.64 -26.09 6.82
CA GLN A 327 -34.72 -26.97 7.24
C GLN A 327 -36.06 -26.19 7.28
N GLY A 328 -37.04 -26.65 6.50
CA GLY A 328 -38.35 -26.00 6.39
C GLY A 328 -38.38 -24.72 5.56
N VAL A 329 -37.28 -24.36 4.91
CA VAL A 329 -37.20 -23.26 3.94
C VAL A 329 -37.53 -23.81 2.55
N ASP A 330 -38.41 -23.13 1.82
CA ASP A 330 -38.61 -23.43 0.40
C ASP A 330 -37.31 -23.18 -0.36
N ARG A 331 -36.75 -24.25 -0.93
CA ARG A 331 -35.46 -24.21 -1.63
C ARG A 331 -35.58 -23.62 -3.04
N ASP A 332 -36.80 -23.41 -3.51
CA ASP A 332 -37.07 -22.80 -4.81
C ASP A 332 -37.30 -21.28 -4.68
N ASP A 333 -37.43 -20.73 -3.46
CA ASP A 333 -37.53 -19.29 -3.19
C ASP A 333 -36.16 -18.68 -2.82
N PRO A 334 -35.51 -17.91 -3.72
CA PRO A 334 -34.22 -17.30 -3.47
C PRO A 334 -34.22 -16.27 -2.34
N THR A 335 -35.35 -15.58 -2.14
CA THR A 335 -35.50 -14.57 -1.09
C THR A 335 -35.56 -15.24 0.27
N MET A 336 -36.35 -16.32 0.42
CA MET A 336 -36.39 -17.08 1.67
C MET A 336 -35.02 -17.69 2.01
N ILE A 337 -34.30 -18.23 1.02
CA ILE A 337 -32.93 -18.72 1.22
C ILE A 337 -31.99 -17.61 1.70
N ALA A 338 -32.07 -16.42 1.09
CA ALA A 338 -31.23 -15.29 1.47
C ALA A 338 -31.51 -14.82 2.90
N THR A 339 -32.79 -14.69 3.27
CA THR A 339 -33.22 -14.34 4.63
C THR A 339 -32.77 -15.38 5.65
N ALA A 340 -32.99 -16.67 5.40
CA ALA A 340 -32.57 -17.75 6.29
C ALA A 340 -31.05 -17.78 6.46
N ARG A 341 -30.29 -17.57 5.38
CA ARG A 341 -28.82 -17.51 5.42
C ARG A 341 -28.32 -16.32 6.24
N SER A 342 -28.95 -15.15 6.09
CA SER A 342 -28.59 -13.95 6.86
C SER A 342 -28.82 -14.17 8.36
N ALA A 343 -30.01 -14.63 8.73
CA ALA A 343 -30.34 -14.96 10.12
C ALA A 343 -29.41 -16.04 10.71
N TYR A 344 -29.06 -17.06 9.91
CA TYR A 344 -28.13 -18.09 10.34
C TYR A 344 -26.73 -17.53 10.60
N ARG A 345 -26.19 -16.68 9.73
CA ARG A 345 -24.82 -16.12 9.88
C ARG A 345 -24.63 -15.35 11.19
N THR A 346 -25.69 -14.74 11.73
CA THR A 346 -25.69 -14.03 13.01
C THR A 346 -25.93 -14.94 14.21
N SER A 347 -26.28 -16.21 13.99
CA SER A 347 -26.53 -17.17 15.08
C SER A 347 -25.23 -17.61 15.78
N PRO A 348 -25.31 -18.00 17.07
CA PRO A 348 -24.21 -18.67 17.77
C PRO A 348 -23.75 -19.95 17.08
N GLU A 349 -24.66 -20.71 16.47
CA GLU A 349 -24.39 -21.99 15.82
C GLU A 349 -23.48 -21.81 14.61
N ALA A 350 -23.71 -20.79 13.79
CA ALA A 350 -22.88 -20.49 12.61
C ALA A 350 -21.42 -20.18 12.98
N GLN A 351 -21.14 -19.76 14.22
CA GLN A 351 -19.76 -19.52 14.68
C GLN A 351 -18.91 -20.81 14.69
N ASN A 352 -19.57 -21.97 14.69
CA ASN A 352 -18.95 -23.29 14.65
C ASN A 352 -18.78 -23.86 13.23
N ASP A 353 -19.27 -23.18 12.19
CA ASP A 353 -19.04 -23.59 10.80
C ASP A 353 -17.55 -23.78 10.55
N LYS A 354 -17.19 -24.80 9.78
CA LYS A 354 -15.80 -25.13 9.48
C LYS A 354 -15.46 -24.72 8.06
N PHE A 355 -14.31 -24.08 7.91
CA PHE A 355 -13.71 -23.67 6.64
C PHE A 355 -12.36 -24.34 6.48
N SER A 356 -12.20 -25.12 5.42
CA SER A 356 -10.96 -25.82 5.09
C SER A 356 -10.27 -25.13 3.92
N PHE A 357 -9.06 -24.62 4.18
CA PHE A 357 -8.23 -23.91 3.23
C PHE A 357 -7.09 -24.79 2.76
N ARG A 358 -6.97 -24.99 1.45
CA ARG A 358 -5.82 -25.68 0.85
C ARG A 358 -4.63 -24.74 0.74
N TYR A 359 -3.42 -25.21 1.09
CA TYR A 359 -2.21 -24.42 0.83
C TYR A 359 -1.88 -24.49 -0.65
N THR A 360 -1.47 -23.36 -1.20
CA THR A 360 -0.79 -23.34 -2.50
C THR A 360 0.71 -23.30 -2.24
N LYS A 361 1.39 -24.44 -2.44
CA LYS A 361 2.85 -24.51 -2.37
C LYS A 361 3.43 -23.84 -3.60
N LEU A 362 4.14 -22.74 -3.38
CA LEU A 362 4.73 -21.93 -4.43
C LEU A 362 5.95 -22.62 -5.04
N SER A 363 6.21 -22.32 -6.31
CA SER A 363 7.53 -22.51 -6.91
C SER A 363 8.54 -21.52 -6.33
N ALA A 364 9.83 -21.81 -6.52
CA ALA A 364 10.89 -20.90 -6.07
C ALA A 364 10.75 -19.51 -6.70
N GLN A 365 10.39 -19.46 -8.00
CA GLN A 365 10.19 -18.22 -8.72
C GLN A 365 9.02 -17.41 -8.16
N GLU A 366 7.88 -18.04 -7.88
CA GLU A 366 6.73 -17.35 -7.26
C GLU A 366 7.07 -16.86 -5.85
N THR A 367 7.83 -17.65 -5.07
CA THR A 367 8.32 -17.22 -3.75
C THR A 367 9.20 -15.96 -3.87
N TYR A 368 10.10 -15.93 -4.86
CA TYR A 368 10.90 -14.74 -5.12
C TYR A 368 10.07 -13.56 -5.61
N SER A 369 9.02 -13.77 -6.40
CA SER A 369 8.10 -12.71 -6.82
C SER A 369 7.33 -12.12 -5.63
N VAL A 370 6.94 -12.94 -4.65
CA VAL A 370 6.37 -12.42 -3.38
C VAL A 370 7.42 -11.59 -2.64
N ASN A 371 8.65 -12.11 -2.49
CA ASN A 371 9.72 -11.36 -1.81
C ASN A 371 10.09 -10.06 -2.55
N GLU A 372 10.01 -10.04 -3.88
CA GLU A 372 10.22 -8.82 -4.68
C GLU A 372 9.21 -7.73 -4.29
N VAL A 373 7.93 -8.08 -4.13
CA VAL A 373 6.91 -7.14 -3.64
C VAL A 373 7.29 -6.60 -2.26
N ILE A 374 7.79 -7.45 -1.37
CA ILE A 374 8.21 -7.04 -0.03
C ILE A 374 9.40 -6.07 -0.11
N LEU A 375 10.45 -6.42 -0.87
CA LEU A 375 11.63 -5.56 -1.07
C LEU A 375 11.27 -4.22 -1.69
N LEU A 376 10.35 -4.21 -2.67
CA LEU A 376 9.85 -3.00 -3.31
C LEU A 376 9.16 -2.04 -2.34
N ASN A 377 8.52 -2.59 -1.30
CA ASN A 377 7.76 -1.86 -0.30
C ASN A 377 8.49 -1.71 1.05
N ALA A 378 9.70 -2.25 1.19
CA ALA A 378 10.46 -2.26 2.44
C ALA A 378 11.11 -0.91 2.80
N ASN A 379 11.01 0.12 1.94
CA ASN A 379 11.55 1.45 2.17
C ASN A 379 10.56 2.56 1.77
N VAL A 380 9.25 2.27 1.84
CA VAL A 380 8.22 3.30 1.63
C VAL A 380 8.34 4.39 2.69
N GLU A 381 8.69 3.98 3.92
CA GLU A 381 9.05 4.90 4.99
C GLU A 381 10.58 5.06 5.03
N GLN A 382 11.07 6.28 5.29
CA GLN A 382 12.51 6.62 5.35
C GLN A 382 13.31 5.79 6.38
N ASN A 383 12.66 4.93 7.16
CA ASN A 383 13.24 4.04 8.17
C ASN A 383 12.94 2.56 7.93
N GLY A 384 12.67 2.19 6.68
CA GLY A 384 12.45 0.83 6.19
C GLY A 384 13.34 -0.25 6.80
N SER A 385 12.80 -1.45 7.01
CA SER A 385 13.57 -2.59 7.51
C SER A 385 13.13 -3.94 6.98
N ILE A 386 14.03 -4.92 7.04
CA ILE A 386 13.80 -6.31 6.64
C ILE A 386 14.24 -7.26 7.76
N THR A 387 13.47 -8.32 7.95
CA THR A 387 13.76 -9.46 8.82
C THR A 387 13.64 -10.76 8.04
N PHE A 388 14.59 -11.68 8.28
CA PHE A 388 14.67 -12.98 7.62
C PHE A 388 15.31 -14.01 8.55
N SER A 389 15.00 -15.30 8.35
CA SER A 389 15.51 -16.39 9.19
C SER A 389 16.82 -16.97 8.65
N SER A 390 16.90 -17.20 7.34
CA SER A 390 18.03 -17.87 6.70
C SER A 390 18.86 -16.91 5.86
N SER A 391 20.12 -16.73 6.24
CA SER A 391 21.09 -15.97 5.43
C SER A 391 21.20 -16.52 4.01
N GLN A 392 21.16 -17.85 3.83
CA GLN A 392 21.26 -18.46 2.51
C GLN A 392 20.03 -18.16 1.65
N ALA A 393 18.83 -18.28 2.22
CA ALA A 393 17.60 -17.97 1.49
C ALA A 393 17.51 -16.47 1.15
N MET A 394 18.01 -15.59 2.03
CA MET A 394 18.13 -14.17 1.77
C MET A 394 19.13 -13.86 0.66
N ILE A 395 20.31 -14.51 0.64
CA ILE A 395 21.28 -14.37 -0.46
C ILE A 395 20.63 -14.73 -1.79
N ASN A 396 19.96 -15.89 -1.85
CA ASN A 396 19.29 -16.35 -3.08
C ASN A 396 18.20 -15.36 -3.52
N THR A 397 17.41 -14.85 -2.57
CA THR A 397 16.37 -13.84 -2.81
C THR A 397 16.97 -12.55 -3.38
N LEU A 398 18.04 -12.04 -2.77
CA LEU A 398 18.71 -10.82 -3.22
C LEU A 398 19.38 -10.99 -4.57
N GLN A 399 20.08 -12.10 -4.81
CA GLN A 399 20.68 -12.39 -6.11
C GLN A 399 19.62 -12.41 -7.22
N ARG A 400 18.48 -13.07 -6.95
CA ARG A 400 17.37 -13.08 -7.91
C ARG A 400 16.82 -11.68 -8.15
N TYR A 401 16.58 -10.91 -7.08
CA TYR A 401 16.12 -9.53 -7.16
C TYR A 401 17.08 -8.64 -7.97
N MET A 402 18.40 -8.77 -7.73
CA MET A 402 19.42 -8.01 -8.48
C MET A 402 19.46 -8.38 -9.96
N ALA A 403 19.19 -9.64 -10.31
CA ALA A 403 19.22 -10.13 -11.69
C ALA A 403 18.02 -9.67 -12.54
N LEU A 404 16.93 -9.17 -11.95
CA LEU A 404 15.73 -8.77 -12.71
C LEU A 404 16.01 -7.55 -13.61
N HIS A 405 15.84 -7.65 -14.91
CA HIS A 405 16.06 -6.53 -15.85
C HIS A 405 14.88 -5.53 -15.85
N ASN A 406 14.59 -4.94 -14.69
CA ASN A 406 13.61 -3.85 -14.59
C ASN A 406 14.36 -2.55 -14.28
N THR A 407 14.40 -1.64 -15.25
CA THR A 407 15.11 -0.35 -15.21
C THR A 407 14.64 0.52 -14.05
N ASP A 408 13.38 0.41 -13.65
CA ASP A 408 12.80 1.15 -12.53
C ASP A 408 13.26 0.63 -11.15
N LEU A 409 13.83 -0.58 -11.08
CA LEU A 409 14.36 -1.13 -9.84
C LEU A 409 15.79 -0.66 -9.57
N GLY A 410 16.45 0.01 -10.52
CA GLY A 410 17.87 0.35 -10.44
C GLY A 410 18.25 1.05 -9.13
N GLU A 411 17.50 2.09 -8.75
CA GLU A 411 17.72 2.84 -7.49
C GLU A 411 17.38 1.98 -6.26
N LYS A 412 16.26 1.25 -6.28
CA LYS A 412 15.83 0.39 -5.16
C LYS A 412 16.75 -0.80 -4.92
N LYS A 413 17.42 -1.32 -5.96
CA LYS A 413 18.41 -2.38 -5.84
C LYS A 413 19.64 -1.96 -5.05
N GLN A 414 20.08 -0.71 -5.22
CA GLN A 414 21.25 -0.23 -4.46
C GLN A 414 21.01 -0.25 -2.96
N LEU A 415 19.75 -0.10 -2.52
CA LEU A 415 19.37 -0.17 -1.10
C LEU A 415 19.66 -1.53 -0.45
N PHE A 416 19.73 -2.61 -1.23
CA PHE A 416 19.96 -3.97 -0.70
C PHE A 416 21.31 -4.56 -1.11
N ARG A 417 22.09 -3.84 -1.90
CA ARG A 417 23.45 -4.24 -2.27
C ARG A 417 24.37 -4.39 -1.04
N PRO A 418 24.35 -3.49 -0.04
CA PRO A 418 25.14 -3.66 1.18
C PRO A 418 24.80 -4.97 1.92
N LEU A 419 23.51 -5.30 2.03
CA LEU A 419 23.07 -6.55 2.65
C LEU A 419 23.61 -7.78 1.90
N LEU A 420 23.52 -7.79 0.57
CA LEU A 420 24.02 -8.90 -0.23
C LEU A 420 25.54 -9.07 -0.06
N THR A 421 26.29 -7.98 -0.15
CA THR A 421 27.74 -7.98 0.07
C THR A 421 28.08 -8.52 1.45
N GLU A 422 27.42 -8.01 2.50
CA GLU A 422 27.69 -8.44 3.88
C GLU A 422 27.37 -9.93 4.10
N LEU A 423 26.27 -10.44 3.55
CA LEU A 423 25.88 -11.85 3.68
C LEU A 423 26.83 -12.79 2.93
N VAL A 424 27.32 -12.39 1.74
CA VAL A 424 28.27 -13.18 0.94
C VAL A 424 29.68 -13.15 1.53
N GLU A 425 30.09 -12.04 2.14
CA GLU A 425 31.42 -11.88 2.75
C GLU A 425 31.53 -12.47 4.17
N LYS A 426 30.43 -12.50 4.93
CA LYS A 426 30.39 -13.01 6.32
C LYS A 426 30.89 -14.45 6.54
N PRO A 427 30.70 -15.45 5.65
CA PRO A 427 31.31 -16.77 5.86
C PRO A 427 32.84 -16.72 6.06
N ASN A 428 33.52 -15.67 5.59
CA ASN A 428 34.97 -15.49 5.73
C ASN A 428 35.43 -14.54 6.85
N LYS A 429 34.52 -13.77 7.47
CA LYS A 429 34.86 -12.66 8.39
C LYS A 429 34.66 -12.94 9.89
N VAL A 430 34.22 -14.14 10.30
CA VAL A 430 34.06 -14.51 11.73
C VAL A 430 35.36 -14.36 12.56
N LYS A 431 36.53 -14.23 11.93
CA LYS A 431 37.79 -13.95 12.62
C LYS A 431 38.17 -12.49 12.85
N LYS A 432 37.51 -11.50 12.23
CA LYS A 432 37.94 -10.11 12.40
C LYS A 432 36.77 -9.13 12.34
N ARG A 433 36.50 -8.60 13.53
CA ARG A 433 36.29 -7.19 13.81
C ARG A 433 34.85 -6.77 14.05
N MET A 434 34.62 -6.50 15.34
CA MET A 434 33.64 -5.55 15.82
C MET A 434 34.11 -4.10 15.58
N LEU A 435 33.12 -3.27 15.26
CA LEU A 435 33.11 -1.80 15.19
C LEU A 435 33.96 -1.11 14.12
N SER A 436 33.27 -0.62 13.09
CA SER A 436 33.47 0.73 12.55
C SER A 436 32.21 1.21 11.84
N ASN A 437 31.69 2.37 12.25
CA ASN A 437 30.66 3.15 11.55
C ASN A 437 31.27 3.84 10.32
N PRO A 438 30.46 4.07 9.27
CA PRO A 438 30.41 5.43 8.73
C PRO A 438 28.99 5.91 8.39
N LYS A 439 28.82 7.24 8.49
CA LYS A 439 27.68 8.02 8.03
C LYS A 439 27.74 8.20 6.50
N SER A 440 26.60 8.15 5.83
CA SER A 440 26.31 8.91 4.60
C SER A 440 24.80 8.90 4.37
N GLU A 441 24.19 10.08 4.39
CA GLU A 441 22.78 10.29 4.05
C GLU A 441 22.63 10.37 2.52
N CYS A 442 21.72 9.57 1.96
CA CYS A 442 21.14 9.81 0.65
C CYS A 442 19.62 9.79 0.83
N VAL A 443 19.01 10.98 0.81
CA VAL A 443 17.58 11.18 0.95
C VAL A 443 16.96 11.15 -0.45
N SER A 444 16.11 10.15 -0.70
CA SER A 444 15.19 10.12 -1.84
C SER A 444 13.78 9.93 -1.28
N SER A 445 12.96 10.98 -1.38
CA SER A 445 11.56 11.01 -0.92
C SER A 445 10.63 10.28 -1.91
N ASP A 446 9.78 9.39 -1.38
CA ASP A 446 8.88 8.48 -2.10
C ASP A 446 7.56 9.13 -2.58
N ALA A 447 7.55 10.45 -2.82
CA ALA A 447 6.37 11.20 -3.28
C ALA A 447 5.91 10.86 -4.72
N ASN A 448 6.50 9.84 -5.35
CA ASN A 448 6.54 9.69 -6.81
C ASN A 448 5.79 8.45 -7.33
N TYR A 449 5.03 7.76 -6.48
CA TYR A 449 4.32 6.52 -6.81
C TYR A 449 3.41 6.63 -8.05
N PRO A 450 2.58 7.68 -8.25
CA PRO A 450 1.62 7.72 -9.36
C PRO A 450 2.29 7.80 -10.75
N LEU A 451 3.32 8.64 -10.91
CA LEU A 451 4.04 8.77 -12.18
C LEU A 451 4.79 7.48 -12.53
N ASN A 452 5.40 6.84 -11.53
CA ASN A 452 6.11 5.58 -11.71
C ASN A 452 5.17 4.44 -12.13
N ILE A 453 3.96 4.37 -11.55
CA ILE A 453 2.95 3.41 -11.98
C ILE A 453 2.53 3.67 -13.43
N LEU A 454 2.23 4.93 -13.78
CA LEU A 454 1.79 5.26 -15.14
C LEU A 454 2.85 4.86 -16.17
N LEU A 455 4.11 5.23 -15.94
CA LEU A 455 5.21 4.89 -16.83
C LEU A 455 5.39 3.37 -16.99
N ARG A 456 5.25 2.60 -15.89
CA ARG A 456 5.23 1.13 -15.95
C ARG A 456 4.07 0.60 -16.78
N SER A 457 2.86 1.10 -16.55
CA SER A 457 1.68 0.65 -17.29
C SER A 457 1.83 0.94 -18.79
N VAL A 458 2.32 2.12 -19.16
CA VAL A 458 2.57 2.50 -20.54
C VAL A 458 3.65 1.61 -21.19
N THR A 459 4.80 1.44 -20.53
CA THR A 459 5.94 0.68 -21.09
C THR A 459 5.64 -0.80 -21.31
N HIS A 460 4.67 -1.34 -20.58
CA HIS A 460 4.21 -2.72 -20.72
C HIS A 460 2.95 -2.84 -21.61
N ASN A 461 2.58 -1.78 -22.34
CA ASN A 461 1.36 -1.72 -23.15
C ASN A 461 0.07 -2.08 -22.37
N ARG A 462 0.01 -1.72 -21.09
CA ARG A 462 -1.14 -1.99 -20.20
C ARG A 462 -2.18 -0.88 -20.19
N VAL A 463 -1.83 0.32 -20.66
CA VAL A 463 -2.74 1.46 -20.82
C VAL A 463 -2.63 1.92 -22.26
N GLU A 464 -3.76 1.89 -22.97
CA GLU A 464 -3.88 2.48 -24.30
C GLU A 464 -4.30 3.95 -24.18
N PHE A 465 -3.68 4.79 -24.99
CA PHE A 465 -4.04 6.20 -25.12
C PHE A 465 -4.58 6.43 -26.51
N SER A 466 -5.52 7.38 -26.64
CA SER A 466 -6.07 7.80 -27.93
C SER A 466 -4.99 8.29 -28.91
N SER A 467 -3.89 8.83 -28.39
CA SER A 467 -2.70 9.19 -29.15
C SER A 467 -1.44 9.28 -28.28
N THR A 468 -0.27 9.33 -28.93
CA THR A 468 1.02 9.59 -28.29
C THR A 468 1.01 10.93 -27.54
N TYR A 469 0.30 11.93 -28.06
CA TYR A 469 0.21 13.25 -27.46
C TYR A 469 -0.53 13.20 -26.14
N THR A 470 -1.69 12.54 -26.08
CA THR A 470 -2.47 12.40 -24.83
C THR A 470 -1.65 11.71 -23.74
N ARG A 471 -0.91 10.67 -24.10
CA ARG A 471 0.04 9.99 -23.21
C ARG A 471 1.10 10.96 -22.68
N ALA A 472 1.81 11.64 -23.58
CA ALA A 472 2.90 12.55 -23.24
C ALA A 472 2.40 13.74 -22.39
N TYR A 473 1.21 14.26 -22.70
CA TYR A 473 0.54 15.33 -21.97
C TYR A 473 0.29 14.91 -20.53
N LEU A 474 -0.32 13.75 -20.30
CA LEU A 474 -0.57 13.23 -18.95
C LEU A 474 0.74 13.01 -18.17
N VAL A 475 1.73 12.37 -18.80
CA VAL A 475 3.04 12.13 -18.19
C VAL A 475 3.72 13.44 -17.80
N TYR A 476 3.71 14.45 -18.68
CA TYR A 476 4.28 15.77 -18.39
C TYR A 476 3.59 16.43 -17.20
N HIS A 477 2.25 16.47 -17.19
CA HIS A 477 1.49 17.08 -16.11
C HIS A 477 1.70 16.38 -14.76
N MET A 478 1.75 15.06 -14.76
CA MET A 478 2.11 14.29 -13.57
C MET A 478 3.54 14.59 -13.11
N ALA A 479 4.49 14.74 -14.03
CA ALA A 479 5.87 15.07 -13.70
C ALA A 479 6.03 16.47 -13.08
N ILE A 480 5.28 17.46 -13.53
CA ILE A 480 5.38 18.84 -12.99
C ILE A 480 4.52 19.08 -11.75
N ALA A 481 3.44 18.33 -11.54
CA ALA A 481 2.53 18.50 -10.42
C ALA A 481 3.10 18.00 -9.07
N LEU A 482 4.25 17.33 -9.08
CA LEU A 482 4.85 16.73 -7.89
C LEU A 482 5.61 17.77 -7.05
N PRO A 483 5.37 17.83 -5.72
CA PRO A 483 6.06 18.75 -4.82
C PRO A 483 7.55 18.41 -4.64
N SER A 484 7.94 17.15 -4.85
CA SER A 484 9.33 16.69 -4.90
C SER A 484 9.56 15.95 -6.22
N PRO A 485 10.50 16.38 -7.09
CA PRO A 485 10.63 15.81 -8.42
C PRO A 485 11.30 14.42 -8.37
N SER A 486 10.66 13.41 -8.99
CA SER A 486 11.27 12.09 -9.23
C SER A 486 12.47 12.14 -10.16
N SER A 487 13.25 11.07 -10.26
CA SER A 487 14.31 10.94 -11.27
C SER A 487 13.77 11.11 -12.70
N TYR A 488 12.57 10.60 -13.01
CA TYR A 488 11.88 10.84 -14.28
C TYR A 488 11.43 12.29 -14.46
N SER A 489 10.85 12.91 -13.42
CA SER A 489 10.46 14.32 -13.46
C SER A 489 11.67 15.23 -13.68
N LEU A 490 12.77 14.97 -12.98
CA LEU A 490 14.03 15.68 -13.17
C LEU A 490 14.56 15.50 -14.59
N ARG A 491 14.47 14.30 -15.16
CA ARG A 491 14.89 14.03 -16.54
C ARG A 491 14.01 14.77 -17.56
N ILE A 492 12.69 14.73 -17.38
CA ILE A 492 11.72 15.45 -18.22
C ILE A 492 12.01 16.97 -18.18
N ARG A 493 12.15 17.54 -16.97
CA ARG A 493 12.48 18.96 -16.75
C ARG A 493 13.83 19.31 -17.36
N ARG A 494 14.86 18.49 -17.18
CA ARG A 494 16.21 18.73 -17.73
C ARG A 494 16.20 18.77 -19.26
N ILE A 495 15.54 17.81 -19.91
CA ILE A 495 15.44 17.79 -21.39
C ILE A 495 14.67 19.02 -21.87
N ARG A 496 13.54 19.34 -21.23
CA ARG A 496 12.74 20.54 -21.52
C ARG A 496 13.57 21.81 -21.37
N ASP A 497 14.27 21.99 -20.25
CA ASP A 497 15.01 23.22 -19.94
C ASP A 497 16.22 23.38 -20.86
N ASN A 498 16.88 22.28 -21.23
CA ASN A 498 17.95 22.29 -22.22
C ASN A 498 17.43 22.67 -23.61
N ALA A 499 16.27 22.14 -24.01
CA ALA A 499 15.61 22.52 -25.25
C ALA A 499 15.25 24.01 -25.24
N ILE A 500 14.60 24.51 -24.19
CA ILE A 500 14.25 25.93 -24.04
C ILE A 500 15.50 26.82 -24.14
N LYS A 501 16.60 26.46 -23.46
CA LYS A 501 17.86 27.22 -23.56
C LYS A 501 18.37 27.31 -24.99
N LYS A 502 18.32 26.23 -25.78
CA LYS A 502 18.71 26.27 -27.19
C LYS A 502 17.80 27.22 -28.00
N LEU A 503 16.50 27.20 -27.72
CA LEU A 503 15.51 28.05 -28.42
C LEU A 503 15.61 29.53 -28.06
N GLN A 504 16.10 29.87 -26.86
CA GLN A 504 16.36 31.25 -26.47
C GLN A 504 17.42 31.94 -27.34
N PHE A 505 18.31 31.16 -27.98
CA PHE A 505 19.34 31.67 -28.89
C PHE A 505 18.92 31.65 -30.36
N LEU A 506 17.69 31.24 -30.69
CA LEU A 506 17.17 31.42 -32.04
C LEU A 506 17.10 32.94 -32.29
N PRO A 507 17.82 33.47 -33.29
CA PRO A 507 17.88 34.91 -33.53
C PRO A 507 16.48 35.47 -33.74
N ASP A 508 16.24 36.68 -33.24
CA ASP A 508 15.03 37.49 -33.43
C ASP A 508 14.82 37.80 -34.93
N ARG A 509 14.56 36.78 -35.76
CA ARG A 509 14.01 37.04 -37.08
C ARG A 509 12.60 37.54 -36.84
N PRO A 510 12.27 38.81 -37.15
CA PRO A 510 10.89 39.20 -37.26
C PRO A 510 10.30 38.29 -38.34
N LEU A 511 9.38 37.41 -37.94
CA LEU A 511 8.59 36.65 -38.90
C LEU A 511 7.96 37.70 -39.82
N HIS A 512 8.21 37.58 -41.13
CA HIS A 512 7.61 38.44 -42.14
C HIS A 512 6.12 38.57 -41.81
N THR A 513 5.68 39.80 -41.55
CA THR A 513 4.28 40.12 -41.30
C THR A 513 3.46 39.53 -42.44
N LEU A 514 2.79 38.41 -42.17
CA LEU A 514 1.73 37.91 -43.05
C LEU A 514 0.77 39.09 -43.28
N PRO A 515 0.41 39.39 -44.54
CA PRO A 515 -0.44 40.54 -44.84
C PRO A 515 -1.71 40.42 -44.00
N SER A 516 -1.92 41.42 -43.13
CA SER A 516 -3.04 41.50 -42.21
C SER A 516 -4.35 41.37 -42.96
N SER A 517 -4.93 40.17 -42.97
CA SER A 517 -6.36 40.02 -43.21
C SER A 517 -7.06 40.60 -41.97
N GLY A 518 -7.89 41.62 -42.19
CA GLY A 518 -8.37 42.57 -41.19
C GLY A 518 -9.28 41.98 -40.10
N ILE A 519 -8.70 41.23 -39.17
CA ILE A 519 -9.37 40.79 -37.95
C ILE A 519 -9.14 41.86 -36.85
N PRO A 520 -10.20 42.46 -36.29
CA PRO A 520 -10.07 43.52 -35.27
C PRO A 520 -9.34 43.04 -34.02
N ALA A 521 -8.34 43.80 -33.60
CA ALA A 521 -7.57 43.60 -32.37
C ALA A 521 -8.38 43.99 -31.14
N THR A 522 -9.38 43.19 -30.78
CA THR A 522 -10.12 43.34 -29.52
C THR A 522 -10.53 41.98 -28.96
N THR A 523 -9.62 41.23 -28.37
CA THR A 523 -9.99 40.19 -27.40
C THR A 523 -8.92 40.01 -26.33
N SER A 524 -9.39 40.13 -25.09
CA SER A 524 -8.76 39.83 -23.81
C SER A 524 -7.70 38.71 -23.82
N SER A 525 -6.66 38.90 -23.01
CA SER A 525 -5.72 37.90 -22.49
C SER A 525 -6.45 36.74 -21.77
N ARG A 526 -7.20 35.93 -22.52
CA ARG A 526 -7.65 34.60 -22.06
C ARG A 526 -6.39 33.75 -21.97
N SER A 527 -6.16 33.18 -20.78
CA SER A 527 -5.19 32.11 -20.57
C SER A 527 -5.47 31.00 -21.58
N ARG A 528 -4.69 30.97 -22.67
CA ARG A 528 -4.75 29.88 -23.65
C ARG A 528 -4.10 28.66 -23.01
N LYS A 529 -4.79 27.53 -23.06
CA LYS A 529 -4.35 26.25 -22.51
C LYS A 529 -4.20 25.30 -23.69
N LEU A 530 -3.11 24.54 -23.73
CA LEU A 530 -2.99 23.45 -24.69
C LEU A 530 -4.16 22.47 -24.52
N VAL A 531 -4.66 21.94 -25.63
CA VAL A 531 -5.60 20.83 -25.61
C VAL A 531 -4.98 19.63 -24.89
N ASP A 532 -5.80 18.90 -24.15
CA ASP A 532 -5.40 17.71 -23.40
C ASP A 532 -5.36 16.45 -24.27
N THR A 533 -6.00 16.48 -25.43
CA THR A 533 -6.08 15.36 -26.37
C THR A 533 -5.90 15.80 -27.81
N LEU A 534 -5.35 14.91 -28.63
CA LEU A 534 -5.26 15.03 -30.09
C LEU A 534 -5.59 13.70 -30.73
N SER A 535 -6.10 13.72 -31.96
CA SER A 535 -6.17 12.49 -32.77
C SER A 535 -4.78 11.93 -33.05
N LYS A 536 -4.70 10.66 -33.47
CA LYS A 536 -3.42 10.01 -33.78
C LYS A 536 -2.64 10.75 -34.87
N ALA A 537 -3.31 11.18 -35.94
CA ALA A 537 -2.67 11.90 -37.06
C ALA A 537 -2.15 13.29 -36.66
N GLU A 538 -2.91 14.01 -35.84
CA GLU A 538 -2.49 15.31 -35.29
C GLU A 538 -1.33 15.15 -34.31
N SER A 539 -1.37 14.12 -33.47
CA SER A 539 -0.30 13.78 -32.55
C SER A 539 1.01 13.45 -33.26
N GLU A 540 0.97 12.69 -34.36
CA GLU A 540 2.17 12.39 -35.15
C GLU A 540 2.75 13.66 -35.77
N THR A 541 1.89 14.50 -36.37
CA THR A 541 2.30 15.80 -36.91
C THR A 541 2.94 16.68 -35.83
N PHE A 542 2.33 16.73 -34.64
CA PHE A 542 2.81 17.53 -33.51
C PHE A 542 4.25 17.15 -33.14
N PHE A 543 4.53 15.87 -32.91
CA PHE A 543 5.87 15.44 -32.50
C PHE A 543 6.91 15.58 -33.61
N VAL A 544 6.52 15.46 -34.89
CA VAL A 544 7.43 15.74 -36.01
C VAL A 544 7.83 17.22 -36.03
N VAL A 545 6.86 18.13 -35.95
CA VAL A 545 7.10 19.57 -36.02
C VAL A 545 7.88 20.07 -34.79
N ILE A 546 7.42 19.72 -33.58
CA ILE A 546 8.07 20.16 -32.34
C ILE A 546 9.39 19.43 -32.10
N GLY A 547 9.48 18.15 -32.47
CA GLY A 547 10.70 17.36 -32.35
C GLY A 547 11.83 17.90 -33.23
N HIS A 548 11.54 18.33 -34.46
CA HIS A 548 12.53 18.92 -35.35
C HIS A 548 13.13 20.20 -34.76
N LEU A 549 12.33 20.99 -34.05
CA LEU A 549 12.78 22.22 -33.40
C LEU A 549 13.77 21.96 -32.25
N VAL A 550 13.55 20.88 -31.50
CA VAL A 550 14.35 20.57 -30.28
C VAL A 550 15.66 19.85 -30.61
N ASP A 551 15.78 19.29 -31.82
CA ASP A 551 16.98 18.65 -32.39
C ASP A 551 17.72 17.76 -31.36
N SER A 552 16.94 16.87 -30.75
CA SER A 552 17.38 15.99 -29.65
C SER A 552 16.55 14.71 -29.60
N ALA A 553 16.18 14.15 -30.76
CA ALA A 553 15.50 12.86 -30.76
C ALA A 553 16.39 11.84 -30.01
N PRO A 554 15.83 11.03 -29.10
CA PRO A 554 16.63 10.02 -28.41
C PRO A 554 17.12 8.99 -29.43
N ASP A 555 18.44 8.78 -29.51
CA ASP A 555 19.10 7.72 -30.31
C ASP A 555 18.83 6.30 -29.76
N SER A 556 17.71 6.11 -29.07
CA SER A 556 17.43 4.91 -28.28
C SER A 556 16.14 4.24 -28.71
N ASN A 557 16.20 2.92 -28.92
CA ASN A 557 15.02 2.06 -29.03
C ASN A 557 14.31 1.84 -27.68
N ASP A 558 14.73 2.54 -26.61
CA ASP A 558 14.10 2.48 -25.30
C ASP A 558 12.78 3.26 -25.29
N LEU A 559 11.67 2.51 -25.20
CA LEU A 559 10.32 3.04 -25.10
C LEU A 559 10.15 4.05 -23.96
N LEU A 560 10.80 3.82 -22.81
CA LEU A 560 10.72 4.73 -21.67
C LEU A 560 11.43 6.06 -21.97
N ALA A 561 12.59 6.00 -22.64
CA ALA A 561 13.29 7.20 -23.09
C ALA A 561 12.45 8.02 -24.07
N ASN A 562 11.71 7.35 -24.98
CA ASN A 562 10.81 8.00 -25.91
C ASN A 562 9.64 8.70 -25.19
N ILE A 563 8.98 8.03 -24.25
CA ILE A 563 7.90 8.62 -23.45
C ILE A 563 8.39 9.85 -22.67
N ILE A 564 9.58 9.77 -22.07
CA ILE A 564 10.20 10.89 -21.35
C ILE A 564 10.48 12.06 -22.29
N TYR A 565 11.02 11.78 -23.48
CA TYR A 565 11.29 12.79 -24.49
C TYR A 565 10.02 13.48 -24.99
N GLU A 566 9.00 12.71 -25.36
CA GLU A 566 7.70 13.22 -25.80
C GLU A 566 7.06 14.11 -24.72
N ALA A 567 7.09 13.69 -23.46
CA ALA A 567 6.60 14.50 -22.34
C ALA A 567 7.39 15.81 -22.18
N SER A 568 8.71 15.79 -22.42
CA SER A 568 9.51 17.02 -22.45
C SER A 568 9.10 17.97 -23.59
N LEU A 569 8.73 17.45 -24.77
CA LEU A 569 8.26 18.27 -25.89
C LEU A 569 6.93 18.97 -25.59
N ILE A 570 6.03 18.34 -24.82
CA ILE A 570 4.84 19.01 -24.28
C ILE A 570 5.25 20.21 -23.42
N GLY A 571 6.25 20.03 -22.55
CA GLY A 571 6.78 21.12 -21.73
C GLY A 571 7.42 22.27 -22.52
N VAL A 572 8.12 21.98 -23.61
CA VAL A 572 8.68 22.99 -24.52
C VAL A 572 7.56 23.77 -25.21
N THR A 573 6.52 23.07 -25.64
CA THR A 573 5.33 23.66 -26.28
C THR A 573 4.60 24.59 -25.32
N TYR A 574 4.44 24.20 -24.05
CA TYR A 574 3.90 25.07 -23.00
C TYR A 574 4.71 26.35 -22.83
N TRP A 575 6.04 26.26 -22.86
CA TRP A 575 6.90 27.43 -22.79
C TRP A 575 6.78 28.31 -24.04
N LEU A 576 6.78 27.74 -25.25
CA LEU A 576 6.59 28.49 -26.49
C LEU A 576 5.27 29.25 -26.49
N MET A 577 4.17 28.60 -26.08
CA MET A 577 2.86 29.24 -25.97
C MET A 577 2.87 30.46 -25.04
N GLN A 578 3.69 30.45 -23.98
CA GLN A 578 3.77 31.54 -23.01
C GLN A 578 4.79 32.63 -23.38
N ALA A 579 5.92 32.24 -23.96
CA ALA A 579 7.08 33.11 -24.14
C ALA A 579 7.32 33.52 -25.61
N ARG A 580 6.91 32.69 -26.57
CA ARG A 580 7.20 32.82 -28.02
C ARG A 580 6.04 32.27 -28.86
N GLU A 581 4.84 32.80 -28.62
CA GLU A 581 3.63 32.37 -29.32
C GLU A 581 3.76 32.58 -30.85
N ASP A 582 4.50 33.62 -31.25
CA ASP A 582 4.89 33.89 -32.64
C ASP A 582 5.56 32.69 -33.30
N VAL A 583 6.49 32.05 -32.60
CA VAL A 583 7.22 30.86 -33.09
C VAL A 583 6.29 29.66 -33.14
N LEU A 584 5.46 29.48 -32.12
CA LEU A 584 4.51 28.36 -32.08
C LEU A 584 3.48 28.46 -33.22
N LEU A 585 2.96 29.67 -33.49
CA LEU A 585 2.07 29.98 -34.60
C LEU A 585 2.74 29.73 -35.95
N ALA A 586 4.00 30.13 -36.12
CA ALA A 586 4.73 29.88 -37.35
C ALA A 586 4.96 28.38 -37.60
N LEU A 587 5.19 27.60 -36.53
CA LEU A 587 5.45 26.17 -36.61
C LEU A 587 4.20 25.34 -36.88
N LEU A 588 3.10 25.64 -36.20
CA LEU A 588 1.84 24.90 -36.33
C LEU A 588 0.94 25.48 -37.43
N GLY A 589 1.24 26.69 -37.93
CA GLY A 589 0.47 27.38 -38.97
C GLY A 589 -0.99 27.59 -38.56
N SER A 590 -1.90 27.51 -39.54
CA SER A 590 -3.35 27.59 -39.32
C SER A 590 -3.90 26.43 -38.48
N ARG A 591 -3.10 25.38 -38.21
CA ARG A 591 -3.51 24.26 -37.36
C ARG A 591 -3.49 24.61 -35.88
N LEU A 592 -3.03 25.81 -35.49
CA LEU A 592 -2.98 26.20 -34.08
C LEU A 592 -4.37 26.20 -33.40
N ALA A 593 -5.45 26.42 -34.16
CA ALA A 593 -6.84 26.30 -33.66
C ALA A 593 -7.24 24.86 -33.26
N ILE A 594 -6.44 23.86 -33.62
CA ILE A 594 -6.61 22.47 -33.20
C ILE A 594 -5.88 22.22 -31.86
N PHE A 595 -4.84 23.02 -31.57
CA PHE A 595 -3.96 22.82 -30.41
C PHE A 595 -4.24 23.77 -29.23
N ALA A 596 -5.02 24.84 -29.45
CA ALA A 596 -5.42 25.87 -28.49
C ALA A 596 -6.94 25.96 -28.41
#